data_AF-A0A1F7PGT6-F1
#
_entry.id   AF-A0A1F7PGT6-F1
#
_cell.length_a   1.000
_cell.length_b   1.000
_cell.length_c   1.000
_cell.angle_alpha   90.00
_cell.angle_beta   90.00
_cell.angle_gamma   90.00
#
_symmetry.space_group_name_H-M   'P 1'
#
loop_
_entity.id
_entity.type
_entity.pdbx_description
1 polymer ?
#
loop_
_entity_poly.entity_id
_entity_poly.type
_entity_poly.pdbx_seq_one_letter_code
_entity_poly.pdbx_strand_id
1 'polypeptide(L)' 'MSLTTRSAFGVPFHLGEMRRLGVGEREVIEVIGVTQMFSSYTKIADTLQLESDMGDIAPVDPSPAPGGHRH' A
#
# COMPACT_ATOMS: atom_id res chain seq x y z
N MET A 1 5.12 0.35 1.84
CA MET A 1 5.19 -0.55 3.02
C MET A 1 4.73 0.09 4.33
N SER A 2 4.64 1.42 4.46
CA SER A 2 4.40 2.06 5.76
C SER A 2 3.10 1.67 6.48
N LEU A 3 2.01 1.40 5.75
CA LEU A 3 0.74 0.96 6.34
C LEU A 3 0.77 -0.51 6.76
N THR A 4 1.38 -1.40 5.97
CA THR A 4 1.51 -2.84 6.30
C THR A 4 2.46 -3.08 7.47
N THR A 5 3.52 -2.26 7.60
CA THR A 5 4.45 -2.31 8.74
C THR A 5 4.05 -1.43 9.91
N ARG A 6 2.94 -0.68 9.79
CA ARG A 6 2.45 0.27 10.81
C ARG A 6 3.54 1.26 11.27
N SER A 7 4.33 1.78 10.32
CA SER A 7 5.43 2.70 10.61
C SER A 7 4.93 4.01 11.22
N ALA A 8 5.39 4.34 12.43
CA ALA A 8 5.04 5.57 13.12
C ALA A 8 5.43 6.85 12.35
N PHE A 9 6.46 6.78 11.51
CA PHE A 9 6.89 7.88 10.64
C PHE A 9 6.31 7.79 9.23
N GLY A 10 6.35 6.59 8.62
CA GLY A 10 5.97 6.43 7.23
C GLY A 10 4.48 6.64 6.97
N VAL A 11 3.61 6.30 7.93
CA VAL A 11 2.16 6.50 7.81
C VAL A 11 1.81 8.00 7.70
N PRO A 12 2.17 8.88 8.66
CA PRO A 12 1.84 10.29 8.55
C PRO A 12 2.51 10.96 7.34
N PHE A 13 3.74 10.57 6.98
CA PHE A 13 4.42 11.07 5.79
C PHE A 13 3.62 10.78 4.51
N HIS A 14 3.26 9.52 4.25
CA HIS A 14 2.55 9.19 3.00
C HIS A 14 1.12 9.71 2.97
N LEU A 15 0.42 9.79 4.11
CA LEU A 15 -0.90 10.43 4.16
C LEU A 15 -0.80 11.93 3.79
N GLY A 16 0.26 12.61 4.24
CA GLY A 16 0.56 13.98 3.84
C GLY A 16 0.81 14.12 2.34
N GLU A 17 1.62 13.22 1.76
CA GLU A 17 1.91 13.21 0.32
C GLU A 17 0.67 12.89 -0.53
N MET A 18 -0.19 11.97 -0.10
CA MET A 18 -1.46 11.66 -0.76
C MET A 18 -2.35 12.91 -0.83
N ARG A 19 -2.48 13.63 0.29
CA ARG A 19 -3.22 14.90 0.33
C ARG A 19 -2.61 15.95 -0.59
N ARG A 20 -1.28 16.07 -0.62
CA ARG A 20 -0.55 17.02 -1.50
C ARG A 20 -0.80 16.73 -2.99
N LEU A 21 -0.99 15.47 -3.34
CA LEU A 21 -1.30 15.02 -4.70
C LEU A 21 -2.80 15.10 -5.04
N GLY A 22 -3.63 15.61 -4.11
CA GLY A 22 -5.06 15.78 -4.33
C GLY A 22 -5.90 14.52 -4.08
N VAL A 23 -5.32 13.49 -3.46
CA VAL A 23 -6.07 12.30 -3.06
C VAL A 23 -7.03 12.67 -1.93
N GLY A 24 -8.32 12.41 -2.14
CA GLY A 24 -9.37 12.73 -1.19
C GLY A 24 -9.48 11.71 -0.06
N GLU A 25 -10.30 12.05 0.93
CA GLU A 25 -10.54 11.20 2.10
C GLU A 25 -11.11 9.84 1.72
N ARG A 26 -12.00 9.78 0.72
CA ARG A 26 -12.60 8.53 0.24
C ARG A 26 -11.53 7.60 -0.32
N GLU A 27 -10.64 8.11 -1.16
CA GLU A 27 -9.55 7.34 -1.75
C GLU A 27 -8.53 6.90 -0.68
N VAL A 28 -8.27 7.74 0.33
CA VAL A 28 -7.44 7.36 1.50
C VAL A 28 -8.06 6.20 2.27
N ILE A 29 -9.37 6.25 2.53
CA ILE A 29 -10.11 5.18 3.21
C ILE A 29 -10.03 3.87 2.41
N GLU A 30 -10.14 3.94 1.09
CA GLU A 30 -10.03 2.78 0.21
C GLU A 30 -8.64 2.12 0.31
N VAL A 31 -7.57 2.92 0.24
CA VAL A 31 -6.19 2.42 0.40
C VAL A 31 -5.97 1.76 1.77
N ILE A 32 -6.53 2.36 2.83
CA ILE A 32 -6.48 1.78 4.18
C ILE A 32 -7.24 0.45 4.21
N GLY A 33 -8.45 0.39 3.65
CA GLY A 33 -9.27 -0.83 3.60
C GLY A 33 -8.58 -1.97 2.86
N VAL A 34 -8.02 -1.71 1.69
CA VAL A 34 -7.25 -2.72 0.92
C VAL A 34 -6.03 -3.20 1.72
N THR A 35 -5.32 -2.28 2.37
CA THR A 35 -4.14 -2.64 3.17
C THR A 35 -4.51 -3.50 4.40
N GLN A 36 -5.65 -3.22 5.03
CA GLN A 36 -6.17 -4.02 6.14
C GLN A 36 -6.60 -5.42 5.68
N MET A 37 -7.26 -5.51 4.52
CA MET A 37 -7.62 -6.79 3.91
C MET A 37 -6.39 -7.63 3.59
N PHE A 38 -5.38 -7.03 2.96
CA PHE A 38 -4.10 -7.68 2.71
C PHE A 38 -3.47 -8.23 3.99
N SER A 39 -3.35 -7.39 5.03
CA SER A 39 -2.78 -7.80 6.32
C SER A 39 -3.58 -8.92 6.99
N SER A 40 -4.90 -8.95 6.81
CA SER A 40 -5.78 -10.00 7.33
C SER A 40 -5.55 -11.32 6.61
N TYR A 41 -5.43 -11.31 5.29
CA TYR A 41 -5.13 -12.52 4.52
C TYR A 41 -3.74 -13.06 4.79
N THR A 42 -2.71 -12.22 4.89
CA THR A 42 -1.38 -12.67 5.31
C THR A 42 -1.43 -13.36 6.67
N LYS A 43 -2.17 -12.78 7.64
CA LYS A 43 -2.31 -13.39 8.97
C LYS A 43 -3.05 -14.73 8.95
N ILE A 44 -4.06 -14.88 8.11
CA ILE A 44 -4.78 -16.16 7.93
C ILE A 44 -3.86 -17.18 7.29
N ALA A 45 -3.13 -16.81 6.24
CA ALA A 45 -2.17 -17.67 5.56
C ALA A 45 -1.06 -18.14 6.52
N ASP A 46 -0.50 -17.22 7.32
CA ASP A 46 0.50 -17.54 8.35
C ASP A 46 -0.06 -18.54 9.37
N THR A 47 -1.31 -18.33 9.81
CA THR A 47 -1.98 -19.21 10.78
C THR A 47 -2.20 -20.62 10.23
N LEU A 48 -2.49 -20.72 8.93
CA LEU A 48 -2.73 -21.98 8.22
C LEU A 48 -1.45 -22.59 7.64
N GLN A 49 -0.29 -21.94 7.81
CA GLN A 49 1.00 -22.31 7.23
C GLN A 49 0.92 -22.55 5.72
N LEU A 50 0.20 -21.68 5.01
CA LEU A 50 0.08 -21.77 3.56
C LEU A 50 1.35 -21.23 2.89
N GLU A 51 1.85 -21.95 1.89
CA GLU A 51 2.89 -21.44 1.01
C GLU A 51 2.35 -20.29 0.18
N SER A 52 3.17 -19.25 -0.03
CA SER A 52 2.77 -18.10 -0.84
C SER A 52 2.84 -18.44 -2.32
N ASP A 53 1.72 -18.32 -3.03
CA ASP A 53 1.62 -18.43 -4.49
C ASP A 53 1.63 -17.07 -5.20
N MET A 54 1.90 -15.98 -4.46
CA MET A 54 1.87 -14.60 -4.98
C MET A 54 3.05 -14.24 -5.88
N GLY A 55 3.93 -15.18 -6.22
CA GLY A 55 5.12 -14.96 -7.05
C GLY A 55 4.82 -14.40 -8.44
N ASP A 56 3.60 -14.63 -8.96
CA ASP A 56 3.16 -14.19 -10.29
C ASP A 56 2.46 -12.81 -10.28
N ILE A 57 2.25 -12.20 -9.11
CA ILE A 57 1.66 -10.86 -8.99
C ILE A 57 2.77 -9.83 -9.24
N ALA A 58 3.12 -9.73 -10.52
CA ALA A 58 3.98 -8.78 -11.26
C ALA A 58 5.11 -8.00 -10.53
N PRO A 59 6.29 -7.87 -11.16
CA PRO A 59 7.35 -7.01 -10.63
C PRO A 59 6.85 -5.56 -10.53
N VAL A 60 7.31 -4.84 -9.50
CA VAL A 60 7.13 -3.39 -9.36
C VAL A 60 7.48 -2.73 -10.69
N ASP A 61 6.50 -2.08 -11.33
CA ASP A 61 6.80 -1.12 -12.39
C ASP A 61 7.53 0.07 -11.73
N PRO A 62 8.82 0.28 -12.00
CA PRO A 62 9.55 1.41 -11.44
C PRO A 62 9.19 2.72 -12.14
N SER A 63 8.34 2.68 -13.18
CA SER A 63 7.89 3.88 -13.89
C SER A 63 7.07 4.76 -12.95
N PRO A 64 7.40 6.06 -12.84
CA PRO A 64 6.61 6.98 -12.07
C PRO A 64 5.19 7.09 -12.66
N ALA A 65 4.20 7.33 -11.80
CA ALA A 65 2.83 7.56 -12.23
C ALA A 65 2.78 8.61 -13.36
N PRO A 66 1.97 8.41 -14.42
CA PRO A 66 1.89 9.33 -15.54
C PRO A 66 1.57 10.75 -15.05
N GLY A 67 2.51 11.68 -15.23
CA GLY A 67 2.42 13.06 -14.71
C GLY A 67 3.63 13.53 -13.89
N GLY A 68 4.61 12.66 -13.63
CA GLY A 68 5.90 13.03 -13.03
C GLY A 68 6.82 13.77 -14.01
N HIS A 69 6.47 14.98 -14.41
CA HIS A 69 7.40 15.94 -15.02
C HIS A 69 7.78 16.99 -14.00
N ARG A 70 9.08 17.13 -13.69
CA ARG A 70 9.72 18.43 -13.47
C ARG A 70 11.20 18.37 -13.85
N HIS A 71 11.57 19.31 -14.73
CA HIS A 71 12.79 20.12 -14.80
C HIS A 71 13.99 19.71 -13.96
#